data_AF-A0AAQ4DI29-F1
#
_entry.id   AF-A0AAQ4DI29-F1
#
_cell.length_a   1.000
_cell.length_b   1.000
_cell.length_c   1.000
_cell.angle_alpha   90.00
_cell.angle_beta   90.00
_cell.angle_gamma   90.00
#
_symmetry.space_group_name_H-M   'P 1'
#
loop_
_entity.id
_entity.type
_entity.pdbx_description
1 polymer ?
#
loop_
_entity_poly.entity_id
_entity_poly.type
_entity_poly.pdbx_seq_one_letter_code
_entity_poly.pdbx_strand_id
1 'polypeptide(L)'
;MKTLVVAFFTFVVFGAIHCEAFRTWKWTVTAGECHYKGHAIRNGESKSLLLPCVQATCAHGRVEVEHCEPRPSLTMDKRCFEYPGLAAAYPSCCPTYACM
;
A
#
# COMPACT_ATOMS: atom_id res chain seq x y z
N MET A 1 3.87 54.68 -1.83
CA MET A 1 3.61 53.79 -0.67
C MET A 1 2.36 52.94 -0.88
N LYS A 2 1.20 53.52 -1.24
CA LYS A 2 -0.06 52.77 -1.46
C LYS A 2 0.03 51.62 -2.49
N THR A 3 0.76 51.82 -3.60
CA THR A 3 0.90 50.80 -4.67
C THR A 3 1.75 49.59 -4.26
N LEU A 4 2.82 49.81 -3.49
CA LEU A 4 3.66 48.73 -2.96
C LEU A 4 2.90 47.86 -1.95
N VAL A 5 2.06 48.47 -1.13
CA VAL A 5 1.22 47.75 -0.16
C VAL A 5 0.23 46.84 -0.88
N VAL A 6 -0.45 47.35 -1.92
CA VAL A 6 -1.40 46.55 -2.71
C VAL A 6 -0.72 45.35 -3.39
N ALA A 7 0.46 45.55 -3.98
CA ALA A 7 1.22 44.46 -4.60
C ALA A 7 1.67 43.41 -3.58
N PHE A 8 2.02 43.82 -2.37
CA PHE A 8 2.42 42.88 -1.32
C PHE A 8 1.23 42.01 -0.88
N PHE A 9 0.06 42.61 -0.70
CA PHE A 9 -1.15 41.88 -0.31
C PHE A 9 -1.59 40.86 -1.36
N THR A 10 -1.49 41.18 -2.65
CA THR A 10 -1.86 40.21 -3.70
C THR A 10 -0.94 38.99 -3.70
N PHE A 11 0.38 39.17 -3.57
CA PHE A 11 1.32 38.05 -3.48
C PHE A 11 1.07 37.15 -2.26
N VAL A 12 0.77 37.74 -1.10
CA VAL A 12 0.45 36.97 0.11
C VAL A 12 -0.82 36.15 -0.06
N VAL A 13 -1.87 36.73 -0.66
CA VAL A 13 -3.14 36.03 -0.93
C VAL A 13 -2.94 34.89 -1.92
N PHE A 14 -2.23 35.13 -3.03
CA PHE A 14 -1.90 34.06 -3.99
C PHE A 14 -1.08 32.94 -3.34
N GLY A 15 -0.09 33.29 -2.52
CA GLY A 15 0.71 32.32 -1.78
C GLY A 15 -0.12 31.46 -0.82
N ALA A 16 -1.06 32.07 -0.09
CA ALA A 16 -1.96 31.37 0.81
C ALA A 16 -2.88 30.39 0.05
N ILE A 17 -3.46 30.82 -1.09
CA ILE A 17 -4.32 29.98 -1.93
C ILE A 17 -3.56 28.77 -2.47
N HIS A 18 -2.34 28.98 -2.98
CA HIS A 18 -1.51 27.88 -3.47
C HIS A 18 -1.11 26.91 -2.36
N CYS A 19 -0.87 27.41 -1.14
CA CYS A 19 -0.52 26.58 0.00
C CYS A 19 -1.71 25.71 0.47
N GLU A 20 -2.91 26.27 0.53
CA GLU A 20 -4.13 25.53 0.87
C GLU A 20 -4.50 24.51 -0.20
N ALA A 21 -4.40 24.87 -1.49
CA ALA A 21 -4.61 23.94 -2.59
C ALA A 21 -3.62 22.76 -2.54
N PHE A 22 -2.34 23.02 -2.27
CA PHE A 22 -1.33 21.97 -2.14
C PHE A 22 -1.57 21.09 -0.90
N ARG A 23 -1.96 21.69 0.23
CA ARG A 23 -2.26 20.99 1.48
C ARG A 23 -3.47 20.06 1.34
N THR A 24 -4.53 20.54 0.71
CA THR A 24 -5.76 19.76 0.47
C THR A 24 -5.52 18.61 -0.50
N TRP A 25 -4.78 18.84 -1.60
CA TRP A 25 -4.43 17.80 -2.57
C TRP A 25 -3.55 16.70 -1.96
N LYS A 26 -2.58 17.08 -1.12
CA LYS A 26 -1.75 16.13 -0.38
C LYS A 26 -2.59 15.28 0.58
N TRP A 27 -3.56 15.89 1.26
CA TRP A 27 -4.46 15.19 2.19
C TRP A 27 -5.38 14.19 1.50
N THR A 28 -5.99 14.56 0.37
CA THR A 28 -6.85 13.66 -0.41
C THR A 28 -6.07 12.47 -0.99
N VAL A 29 -4.81 12.67 -1.40
CA VAL A 29 -3.94 11.55 -1.82
C VAL A 29 -3.55 10.65 -0.65
N THR A 30 -3.37 11.20 0.57
CA THR A 30 -3.08 10.39 1.77
C THR A 30 -4.29 9.77 2.45
N ALA A 31 -5.52 10.21 2.15
CA ALA A 31 -6.74 9.71 2.80
C ALA A 31 -7.51 8.67 1.97
N GLY A 32 -6.97 8.23 0.83
CA GLY A 32 -7.62 7.25 -0.02
C GLY A 32 -7.63 5.85 0.60
N GLU A 33 -8.78 5.22 0.70
CA GLU A 33 -8.85 3.76 0.92
C GLU A 33 -8.50 3.03 -0.37
N CYS A 34 -7.77 1.93 -0.25
CA CYS A 34 -7.56 1.02 -1.35
C CYS A 34 -8.55 -0.14 -1.27
N HIS A 35 -9.04 -0.59 -2.44
CA HIS A 35 -9.89 -1.76 -2.54
C HIS A 35 -9.12 -2.91 -3.19
N TYR A 36 -8.95 -4.02 -2.47
CA TYR A 36 -8.31 -5.23 -2.98
C TYR A 36 -9.19 -6.45 -2.76
N LYS A 37 -9.62 -7.10 -3.85
CA LYS A 37 -10.41 -8.36 -3.84
C LYS A 37 -11.61 -8.33 -2.87
N GLY A 38 -12.30 -7.19 -2.78
CA GLY A 38 -13.47 -7.01 -1.89
C GLY A 38 -13.13 -6.54 -0.48
N HIS A 39 -11.85 -6.26 -0.17
CA HIS A 39 -11.42 -5.70 1.10
C HIS A 39 -11.01 -4.24 0.94
N ALA A 40 -11.63 -3.37 1.74
CA ALA A 40 -11.14 -2.02 1.97
C ALA A 40 -9.93 -2.06 2.92
N ILE A 41 -8.87 -1.36 2.55
CA ILE A 41 -7.61 -1.24 3.28
C ILE A 41 -7.30 0.26 3.36
N ARG A 42 -7.15 0.80 4.56
CA ARG A 42 -6.87 2.23 4.71
C ARG A 42 -5.44 2.53 4.27
N ASN A 43 -5.21 3.75 3.79
CA ASN A 43 -3.86 4.16 3.45
C ASN A 43 -2.92 4.06 4.66
N GLY A 44 -1.78 3.41 4.48
CA GLY A 44 -0.81 3.08 5.52
C GLY A 44 -1.11 1.79 6.29
N GLU A 45 -2.24 1.11 6.02
CA GLU A 45 -2.54 -0.19 6.63
C GLU A 45 -2.12 -1.35 5.73
N SER A 46 -1.77 -2.45 6.41
CA SER A 46 -1.57 -3.76 5.81
C SER A 46 -2.61 -4.73 6.34
N LYS A 47 -3.12 -5.59 5.45
CA LYS A 47 -4.12 -6.61 5.76
C LYS A 47 -3.66 -7.96 5.27
N SER A 48 -3.49 -8.90 6.20
CA SER A 48 -3.24 -10.30 5.90
C SER A 48 -4.53 -10.99 5.51
N LEU A 49 -4.52 -11.65 4.36
CA LEU A 49 -5.67 -12.33 3.77
C LEU A 49 -5.43 -13.84 3.82
N LEU A 50 -6.51 -14.58 4.07
CA LEU A 50 -6.52 -16.04 3.96
C LEU A 50 -6.73 -16.48 2.50
N LEU A 51 -7.66 -15.83 1.80
CA LEU A 51 -8.02 -16.15 0.42
C LEU A 51 -8.23 -14.85 -0.38
N PRO A 52 -7.33 -14.50 -1.33
CA PRO A 52 -6.05 -15.15 -1.62
C PRO A 52 -5.06 -15.04 -0.44
N CYS A 53 -4.14 -16.01 -0.31
CA CYS A 53 -3.12 -16.02 0.74
C CYS A 53 -2.02 -14.99 0.44
N VAL A 54 -2.25 -13.74 0.83
CA VAL A 54 -1.37 -12.61 0.55
C VAL A 54 -1.44 -11.58 1.68
N GLN A 55 -0.45 -10.71 1.76
CA GLN A 55 -0.52 -9.48 2.54
C GLN A 55 -0.71 -8.30 1.59
N ALA A 56 -1.85 -7.61 1.73
CA ALA A 56 -2.16 -6.44 0.92
C ALA A 56 -1.92 -5.17 1.75
N THR A 57 -1.07 -4.27 1.25
CA THR A 57 -0.71 -3.00 1.89
C THR A 57 -1.21 -1.86 1.01
N CYS A 58 -1.90 -0.89 1.59
CA CYS A 58 -2.29 0.31 0.87
C CYS A 58 -1.29 1.43 1.14
N ALA A 59 -0.62 1.92 0.09
CA ALA A 59 0.35 3.00 0.17
C ALA A 59 0.06 4.05 -0.91
N HIS A 60 -0.28 5.26 -0.48
CA HIS A 60 -0.60 6.41 -1.33
C HIS A 60 -1.68 6.11 -2.39
N GLY A 61 -2.72 5.37 -2.01
CA GLY A 61 -3.81 4.98 -2.92
C GLY A 61 -3.43 3.87 -3.92
N ARG A 62 -2.28 3.21 -3.75
CA ARG A 62 -1.89 2.01 -4.49
C ARG A 62 -1.89 0.80 -3.56
N VAL A 63 -2.31 -0.34 -4.08
CA VAL A 63 -2.20 -1.61 -3.37
C VAL A 63 -0.90 -2.30 -3.76
N GLU A 64 -0.06 -2.57 -2.76
CA GLU A 64 1.07 -3.48 -2.85
C GLU A 64 0.65 -4.83 -2.29
N VAL A 65 0.96 -5.92 -2.98
CA VAL A 65 0.53 -7.27 -2.60
C VAL A 65 1.74 -8.18 -2.49
N GLU A 66 2.03 -8.61 -1.28
CA GLU A 66 3.03 -9.62 -1.00
C GLU A 66 2.39 -11.01 -1.11
N HIS A 67 2.94 -11.82 -2.00
CA HIS A 67 2.52 -13.20 -2.18
C HIS A 67 3.50 -14.12 -1.44
N CYS A 68 3.05 -15.34 -1.14
CA CYS A 68 3.95 -16.39 -0.69
C CYS A 68 5.09 -16.55 -1.70
N GLU A 69 6.33 -16.51 -1.23
CA GLU A 69 7.50 -16.52 -2.10
C GLU A 69 7.58 -17.86 -2.85
N PRO A 70 7.37 -17.88 -4.18
CA PRO A 70 7.52 -19.10 -4.93
C PRO A 70 8.98 -19.51 -4.86
N ARG A 71 9.26 -20.77 -4.52
CA ARG A 71 10.62 -21.31 -4.50
C ARG A 71 10.83 -22.24 -5.71
N PRO A 72 10.92 -21.70 -6.94
CA PRO A 72 10.97 -22.50 -8.17
C PRO A 72 12.21 -23.40 -8.26
N SER A 73 13.30 -23.01 -7.61
CA SER A 73 14.52 -23.83 -7.51
C SER A 73 14.29 -25.11 -6.69
N LEU A 74 13.47 -25.05 -5.64
CA LEU A 74 13.17 -26.20 -4.77
C LEU A 74 12.15 -27.14 -5.40
N THR A 75 11.23 -26.63 -6.22
CA THR A 75 10.30 -27.48 -6.99
C THR A 75 10.99 -28.33 -8.07
N MET A 76 12.21 -27.97 -8.49
CA MET A 76 13.00 -28.76 -9.46
C MET A 76 13.75 -29.92 -8.79
N ASP A 77 14.00 -29.84 -7.48
CA ASP A 77 14.70 -30.88 -6.74
C ASP A 77 13.73 -32.00 -6.34
N LYS A 78 13.97 -33.22 -6.84
CA LYS A 78 13.15 -34.42 -6.53
C LYS A 78 13.17 -34.85 -5.06
N ARG A 79 13.98 -34.18 -4.23
CA ARG A 79 14.11 -34.44 -2.80
C ARG A 79 13.39 -33.40 -1.94
N CYS A 80 12.77 -32.40 -2.57
CA CYS A 80 12.01 -31.37 -1.90
C CYS A 80 10.51 -31.65 -2.01
N PHE A 81 9.81 -31.60 -0.88
CA PHE A 81 8.37 -31.80 -0.79
C PHE A 81 7.70 -30.50 -0.38
N GLU A 82 6.59 -30.18 -1.05
CA GLU A 82 5.72 -29.06 -0.71
C GLU A 82 4.67 -29.52 0.30
N TYR A 83 4.55 -28.77 1.40
CA TYR A 83 3.51 -28.95 2.40
C TYR A 83 2.54 -27.76 2.35
N PRO A 84 1.22 -28.01 2.29
CA PRO A 84 0.23 -26.94 2.29
C PRO A 84 0.32 -26.11 3.57
N GLY A 85 0.08 -24.80 3.44
CA GLY A 85 -0.01 -23.90 4.59
C GLY A 85 -1.25 -24.15 5.45
N LEU A 86 -1.31 -23.52 6.61
CA LEU A 86 -2.45 -23.63 7.51
C LEU A 86 -3.65 -22.83 6.97
N ALA A 87 -4.87 -23.19 7.38
CA ALA A 87 -6.08 -22.42 7.11
C ALA A 87 -6.15 -21.13 7.97
N ALA A 88 -5.10 -20.32 7.93
CA ALA A 88 -4.91 -19.08 8.68
C ALA A 88 -4.45 -17.93 7.75
N ALA A 89 -4.57 -16.67 8.18
CA ALA A 89 -4.16 -15.55 7.33
C ALA A 89 -2.65 -15.55 7.02
N TYR A 90 -2.25 -14.84 5.96
CA TYR A 90 -0.83 -14.66 5.62
C TYR A 90 -0.01 -14.17 6.83
N PRO A 91 1.20 -14.71 7.08
CA PRO A 91 1.94 -15.67 6.25
C PRO A 91 1.64 -17.16 6.54
N SER A 92 0.75 -17.48 7.47
CA SER A 92 0.54 -18.86 7.93
C SER A 92 -0.11 -19.78 6.89
N CYS A 93 -0.85 -19.22 5.92
CA CYS A 93 -1.37 -19.98 4.78
C CYS A 93 -0.34 -20.26 3.68
N CYS A 94 0.89 -19.76 3.79
CA CYS A 94 1.90 -20.02 2.77
C CYS A 94 2.40 -21.48 2.81
N PRO A 95 2.64 -22.09 1.64
CA PRO A 95 3.22 -23.42 1.58
C PRO A 95 4.65 -23.40 2.10
N THR A 96 5.05 -24.51 2.74
CA THR A 96 6.43 -24.71 3.20
C THR A 96 7.09 -25.82 2.40
N TYR A 97 8.40 -25.70 2.19
CA TYR A 97 9.19 -26.68 1.45
C TYR A 97 10.23 -27.30 2.39
N ALA A 98 10.30 -28.62 2.43
CA ALA A 98 11.36 -29.35 3.13
C ALA A 98 12.08 -30.26 2.14
N CYS A 99 13.42 -30.24 2.19
CA CYS A 99 14.27 -31.07 1.33
C CYS A 99 15.08 -32.05 2.17
N MET A 100 15.21 -33.28 1.69
CA MET A 100 15.99 -34.36 2.31
C MET A 100 17.25 -34.71 1.52
#